data_AF-A0A4P9VTB4-F1
#
_entry.id   AF-A0A4P9VTB4-F1
#
_cell.length_a   1.000
_cell.length_b   1.000
_cell.length_c   1.000
_cell.angle_alpha   90.00
_cell.angle_beta   90.00
_cell.angle_gamma   90.00
#
_symmetry.space_group_name_H-M   'P 1'
#
loop_
_entity.id
_entity.type
_entity.pdbx_description
1 polymer ?
#
loop_
_entity_poly.entity_id
_entity_poly.type
_entity_poly.pdbx_seq_one_letter_code
_entity_poly.pdbx_strand_id
1 'polypeptide(L)'
;MTNKYHLDYFEKAVLSNQYRILQLLAPLFNKKSGGIYEANKYKNYIEILDSNLVELFPEIFEGNFELPHDIQRDVLAITELYELMEISYGYLSLDEQREIDGDKIVFNGFGSEDKYYTEIRDFLTALNNSEVFEDRPGVSVVTEDMLEFPPVGPMMPLYKQQLGRLEALKARPGYVGSMLTMEELKYLTEGFEDAPPLQ
;
A
#
# COMPACT_ATOMS: atom_id res chain seq x y z
N MET A 1 7.68 -26.63 24.90
CA MET A 1 7.15 -25.54 24.05
C MET A 1 5.64 -25.65 24.12
N THR A 2 4.96 -24.66 24.69
CA THR A 2 3.49 -24.56 24.64
C THR A 2 3.09 -24.20 23.22
N ASN A 3 2.12 -24.92 22.64
CA ASN A 3 1.59 -24.60 21.31
C ASN A 3 0.97 -23.19 21.38
N LYS A 4 1.48 -22.23 20.59
CA LYS A 4 1.01 -20.83 20.63
C LYS A 4 -0.45 -20.66 20.20
N TYR A 5 -1.05 -21.71 19.64
CA TYR A 5 -2.46 -21.77 19.22
C TYR A 5 -3.38 -22.45 20.25
N HIS A 6 -2.83 -22.83 21.41
CA HIS A 6 -3.63 -23.43 22.48
C HIS A 6 -4.29 -22.33 23.32
N LEU A 7 -5.59 -22.12 23.12
CA LEU A 7 -6.40 -21.23 23.93
C LEU A 7 -7.13 -22.00 25.02
N ASP A 8 -7.14 -21.43 26.23
CA ASP A 8 -8.00 -21.90 27.30
C ASP A 8 -9.49 -21.54 27.03
N TYR A 9 -10.38 -22.06 27.87
CA TYR A 9 -11.83 -21.84 27.70
C TYR A 9 -12.22 -20.36 27.76
N PHE A 10 -11.59 -19.58 28.63
CA PHE A 10 -11.90 -18.16 28.80
C PHE A 10 -11.37 -17.34 27.63
N GLU A 11 -10.15 -17.62 27.17
CA GLU A 11 -9.55 -16.96 26.02
C GLU A 11 -10.35 -17.22 24.73
N LYS A 12 -10.84 -18.46 24.52
CA LYS A 12 -11.77 -18.78 23.43
C LYS A 12 -13.07 -17.99 23.50
N ALA A 13 -13.66 -17.90 24.70
CA ALA A 13 -14.91 -17.17 24.90
C ALA A 13 -14.73 -15.66 24.64
N VAL A 14 -13.61 -15.08 25.07
CA VAL A 14 -13.27 -13.68 24.81
C VAL A 14 -13.11 -13.43 23.32
N LEU A 15 -12.31 -14.26 22.63
CA LEU A 15 -12.04 -14.09 21.20
C LEU A 15 -13.29 -14.31 20.34
N SER A 16 -14.12 -15.30 20.68
CA SER A 16 -15.42 -15.55 20.02
C SER A 16 -16.36 -14.35 20.17
N ASN A 17 -16.40 -13.73 21.35
CA ASN A 17 -17.19 -12.51 21.57
C ASN A 17 -16.63 -11.29 20.82
N GLN A 18 -15.30 -11.15 20.71
CA GLN A 18 -14.68 -10.10 19.91
C GLN A 18 -15.05 -10.22 18.43
N TYR A 19 -15.01 -11.43 17.85
CA TYR A 19 -15.45 -11.65 16.47
C TYR A 19 -16.96 -11.44 16.27
N ARG A 20 -17.81 -11.75 17.26
CA ARG A 20 -19.25 -11.44 17.20
C ARG A 20 -19.50 -9.93 17.15
N ILE A 21 -18.73 -9.16 17.92
CA ILE A 21 -18.79 -7.70 17.88
C ILE A 21 -18.33 -7.20 16.51
N LEU A 22 -17.18 -7.67 16.01
CA LEU A 22 -16.66 -7.29 14.68
C LEU A 22 -17.63 -7.67 13.55
N GLN A 23 -18.26 -8.85 13.60
CA GLN A 23 -19.27 -9.28 12.64
C GLN A 23 -20.47 -8.32 12.57
N LEU A 24 -20.94 -7.83 13.73
CA LEU A 24 -22.05 -6.89 13.79
C LEU A 24 -21.66 -5.49 13.29
N LEU A 25 -20.40 -5.12 13.47
CA LEU A 25 -19.89 -3.80 13.14
C LEU A 25 -19.37 -3.69 11.69
N ALA A 26 -18.86 -4.76 11.09
CA ALA A 26 -18.26 -4.74 9.75
C ALA A 26 -19.18 -4.16 8.66
N PRO A 27 -20.49 -4.50 8.61
CA PRO A 27 -21.41 -3.89 7.63
C PRO A 27 -21.65 -2.39 7.86
N LEU A 28 -21.34 -1.86 9.05
CA LEU A 28 -21.51 -0.44 9.39
C LEU A 28 -20.30 0.39 8.95
N PHE A 29 -19.10 -0.17 9.06
CA PHE A 29 -17.85 0.48 8.68
C PHE A 29 -17.50 0.32 7.20
N ASN A 30 -17.98 -0.75 6.55
CA ASN A 30 -17.75 -1.00 5.13
C ASN A 30 -19.09 -1.23 4.39
N LYS A 31 -19.71 -0.14 3.92
CA LYS A 31 -21.07 -0.12 3.35
C LYS A 31 -21.21 -0.80 1.97
N LYS A 32 -20.10 -1.13 1.31
CA LYS A 32 -20.05 -1.87 0.03
C LYS A 32 -20.00 -3.40 0.30
N SER A 33 -19.86 -4.23 -0.74
CA SER A 33 -19.77 -5.71 -0.65
C SER A 33 -18.69 -6.23 0.31
N GLY A 34 -17.67 -5.43 0.62
CA GLY A 34 -16.61 -5.75 1.58
C GLY A 34 -17.10 -6.02 3.01
N GLY A 35 -18.09 -5.26 3.51
CA GLY A 35 -18.61 -5.46 4.87
C GLY A 35 -19.37 -6.78 5.07
N ILE A 36 -20.03 -7.27 4.01
CA ILE A 36 -20.71 -8.58 4.03
C ILE A 36 -19.67 -9.72 4.01
N TYR A 37 -18.62 -9.57 3.21
CA TYR A 37 -17.52 -10.53 3.18
C TYR A 37 -16.79 -10.64 4.52
N GLU A 38 -16.46 -9.50 5.14
CA GLU A 38 -15.83 -9.45 6.47
C GLU A 38 -16.74 -10.03 7.56
N ALA A 39 -18.03 -9.72 7.54
CA ALA A 39 -18.99 -10.31 8.46
C ALA A 39 -19.05 -11.85 8.34
N ASN A 40 -18.99 -12.39 7.11
CA ASN A 40 -18.93 -13.83 6.89
C ASN A 40 -17.58 -14.44 7.31
N LYS A 41 -16.48 -13.72 7.13
CA LYS A 41 -15.15 -14.12 7.63
C LYS A 41 -15.16 -14.26 9.15
N TYR A 42 -15.66 -13.26 9.87
CA TYR A 42 -15.78 -13.32 11.34
C TYR A 42 -16.74 -14.42 11.81
N LYS A 43 -17.82 -14.67 11.06
CA LYS A 43 -18.72 -15.82 11.32
C LYS A 43 -17.95 -17.15 11.27
N ASN A 44 -17.15 -17.37 10.24
CA ASN A 44 -16.35 -18.58 10.11
C ASN A 44 -15.33 -18.72 11.26
N TYR A 45 -14.72 -17.62 11.71
CA TYR A 45 -13.81 -17.65 12.86
C TYR A 45 -14.51 -18.03 14.16
N ILE A 46 -15.74 -17.56 14.38
CA ILE A 46 -16.57 -17.98 15.52
C ILE A 46 -16.84 -19.49 15.46
N GLU A 47 -17.23 -20.02 14.29
CA GLU A 47 -17.50 -21.46 14.11
C GLU A 47 -16.26 -22.33 14.35
N ILE A 48 -15.08 -21.87 13.95
CA ILE A 48 -13.80 -22.56 14.19
C ILE A 48 -13.43 -22.57 15.68
N LEU A 49 -13.63 -21.44 16.38
CA LEU A 49 -13.40 -21.33 17.83
C LEU A 49 -14.35 -22.24 18.61
N ASP A 50 -15.64 -22.23 18.28
CA ASP A 50 -16.68 -23.03 18.93
C ASP A 50 -16.46 -24.54 18.67
N SER A 51 -15.88 -24.90 17.52
CA SER A 51 -15.57 -26.29 17.13
C SER A 51 -14.20 -26.80 17.63
N ASN A 52 -13.43 -25.99 18.38
CA ASN A 52 -12.07 -26.30 18.82
C ASN A 52 -11.09 -26.66 17.70
N LEU A 53 -11.30 -26.18 16.47
CA LEU A 53 -10.42 -26.46 15.31
C LEU A 53 -9.25 -25.47 15.21
N VAL A 54 -8.99 -24.76 16.29
CA VAL A 54 -8.13 -23.58 16.39
C VAL A 54 -6.67 -23.85 15.97
N GLU A 55 -6.18 -25.08 16.16
CA GLU A 55 -4.83 -25.49 15.73
C GLU A 55 -4.70 -25.71 14.21
N LEU A 56 -5.82 -25.86 13.49
CA LEU A 56 -5.87 -26.04 12.04
C LEU A 56 -6.00 -24.72 11.27
N PHE A 57 -6.28 -23.62 11.98
CA PHE A 57 -6.55 -22.31 11.39
C PHE A 57 -5.71 -21.22 12.11
N PRO A 58 -4.37 -21.23 11.93
CA PRO A 58 -3.45 -20.31 12.60
C PRO A 58 -3.72 -18.83 12.26
N GLU A 59 -4.37 -18.55 11.12
CA GLU A 59 -4.85 -17.25 10.67
C GLU A 59 -5.77 -16.53 11.68
N ILE A 60 -6.39 -17.27 12.60
CA ILE A 60 -7.20 -16.71 13.71
C ILE A 60 -6.33 -15.91 14.69
N PHE A 61 -5.05 -16.26 14.82
CA PHE A 61 -4.12 -15.63 15.76
C PHE A 61 -3.14 -14.69 15.09
N GLU A 62 -2.79 -15.00 13.86
CA GLU A 62 -1.73 -14.28 13.15
C GLU A 62 -2.27 -13.00 12.51
N GLY A 63 -3.59 -12.76 12.57
CA GLY A 63 -4.22 -11.70 11.80
C GLY A 63 -4.06 -11.97 10.29
N ASN A 64 -4.49 -11.03 9.46
CA ASN A 64 -3.89 -10.97 8.13
C ASN A 64 -2.39 -10.77 8.32
N PHE A 65 -1.54 -11.40 7.49
CA PHE A 65 -0.10 -11.15 7.50
C PHE A 65 0.14 -9.63 7.55
N GLU A 66 0.78 -9.16 8.62
CA GLU A 66 1.08 -7.75 8.76
C GLU A 66 2.16 -7.40 7.75
N LEU A 67 1.92 -6.35 6.94
CA LEU A 67 2.90 -5.86 5.99
C LEU A 67 4.19 -5.52 6.77
N PRO A 68 5.36 -6.09 6.45
CA PRO A 68 6.56 -5.81 7.22
C PRO A 68 6.87 -4.31 7.27
N HIS A 69 7.35 -3.82 8.41
CA HIS A 69 7.52 -2.38 8.65
C HIS A 69 8.50 -1.71 7.66
N ASP A 70 9.52 -2.42 7.19
CA ASP A 70 10.40 -1.96 6.12
C ASP A 70 9.65 -1.79 4.80
N ILE A 71 8.75 -2.71 4.47
CA ILE A 71 7.91 -2.62 3.26
C ILE A 71 6.85 -1.52 3.40
N GLN A 72 6.25 -1.33 4.59
CA GLN A 72 5.36 -0.19 4.83
C GLN A 72 6.06 1.15 4.56
N ARG A 73 7.30 1.30 5.03
CA ARG A 73 8.11 2.50 4.77
C ARG A 73 8.39 2.69 3.28
N ASP A 74 8.74 1.62 2.58
CA ASP A 74 8.96 1.66 1.13
C ASP A 74 7.68 2.11 0.41
N VAL A 75 6.53 1.49 0.69
CA VAL A 75 5.23 1.83 0.07
C VAL A 75 4.88 3.30 0.28
N LEU A 76 5.04 3.81 1.50
CA LEU A 76 4.79 5.22 1.82
C LEU A 76 5.74 6.16 1.08
N ALA A 77 7.04 5.84 1.06
CA ALA A 77 8.02 6.65 0.34
C ALA A 77 7.74 6.67 -1.18
N ILE A 78 7.23 5.57 -1.73
CA ILE A 78 6.82 5.48 -3.14
C ILE A 78 5.63 6.40 -3.39
N THR A 79 4.58 6.32 -2.58
CA THR A 79 3.40 7.19 -2.75
C THR A 79 3.77 8.67 -2.63
N GLU A 80 4.67 9.02 -1.70
CA GLU A 80 5.18 10.39 -1.52
C GLU A 80 6.01 10.86 -2.73
N LEU A 81 6.84 9.97 -3.30
CA LEU A 81 7.60 10.26 -4.52
C LEU A 81 6.66 10.56 -5.70
N TYR A 82 5.63 9.74 -5.91
CA TYR A 82 4.71 9.95 -7.02
C TYR A 82 3.87 11.22 -6.84
N GLU A 83 3.45 11.56 -5.62
CA GLU A 83 2.83 12.86 -5.37
C GLU A 83 3.77 14.03 -5.72
N LEU A 84 5.04 13.96 -5.32
CA LEU A 84 6.03 14.97 -5.69
C LEU A 84 6.21 15.05 -7.21
N MET A 85 6.22 13.91 -7.91
CA MET A 85 6.35 13.85 -9.37
C MET A 85 5.13 14.45 -10.07
N GLU A 86 3.91 14.09 -9.67
CA GLU A 86 2.66 14.62 -10.23
C GLU A 86 2.54 16.12 -10.01
N ILE A 87 2.81 16.59 -8.79
CA ILE A 87 2.83 18.03 -8.48
C ILE A 87 3.88 18.70 -9.35
N SER A 88 5.11 18.20 -9.41
CA SER A 88 6.18 18.85 -10.19
C SER A 88 5.86 18.91 -11.69
N TYR A 89 5.33 17.83 -12.24
CA TYR A 89 4.89 17.76 -13.63
C TYR A 89 3.78 18.76 -13.94
N GLY A 90 2.84 18.96 -13.02
CA GLY A 90 1.73 19.92 -13.16
C GLY A 90 2.17 21.40 -13.25
N TYR A 91 3.37 21.73 -12.78
CA TYR A 91 3.93 23.10 -12.86
C TYR A 91 4.83 23.33 -14.08
N LEU A 92 5.14 22.28 -14.85
CA LEU A 92 5.87 22.43 -16.11
C LEU A 92 5.02 23.12 -17.18
N SER A 93 5.68 23.79 -18.12
CA SER A 93 5.01 24.28 -19.32
C SER A 93 4.54 23.13 -20.21
N LEU A 94 3.56 23.40 -21.09
CA LEU A 94 3.02 22.38 -22.00
C LEU A 94 4.08 21.78 -22.94
N ASP A 95 5.11 22.54 -23.30
CA ASP A 95 6.18 22.04 -24.15
C ASP A 95 7.11 21.11 -23.38
N GLU A 96 7.46 21.44 -22.13
CA GLU A 96 8.23 20.57 -21.23
C GLU A 96 7.47 19.28 -20.87
N GLN A 97 6.17 19.38 -20.62
CA GLN A 97 5.32 18.21 -20.33
C GLN A 97 5.31 17.19 -21.47
N ARG A 98 5.41 17.65 -22.73
CA ARG A 98 5.46 16.77 -23.92
C ARG A 98 6.76 15.99 -24.04
N GLU A 99 7.80 16.41 -23.32
CA GLU A 99 9.10 15.71 -23.33
C GLU A 99 9.14 14.55 -22.34
N ILE A 100 8.11 14.36 -21.52
CA ILE A 100 8.01 13.29 -20.54
C ILE A 100 6.77 12.45 -20.85
N ASP A 101 6.92 11.14 -20.77
CA ASP A 101 5.80 10.21 -20.83
C ASP A 101 4.95 10.33 -19.55
N GLY A 102 3.79 10.98 -19.67
CA GLY A 102 2.90 11.27 -18.54
C GLY A 102 2.44 10.02 -17.80
N ASP A 103 2.34 8.88 -18.48
CA ASP A 103 1.95 7.60 -17.86
C ASP A 103 2.98 7.12 -16.81
N LYS A 104 4.22 7.60 -16.91
CA LYS A 104 5.30 7.30 -15.95
C LYS A 104 5.33 8.23 -14.75
N ILE A 105 4.55 9.31 -14.79
CA ILE A 105 4.39 10.26 -13.69
C ILE A 105 3.27 9.83 -12.75
N VAL A 106 2.29 9.08 -13.24
CA VAL A 106 1.11 8.64 -12.49
C VAL A 106 1.42 7.40 -11.66
N PHE A 107 0.97 7.39 -10.40
CA PHE A 107 1.06 6.20 -9.57
C PHE A 107 -0.02 5.17 -9.95
N ASN A 108 0.40 4.02 -10.47
CA ASN A 108 -0.50 2.98 -10.94
C ASN A 108 -0.71 1.83 -9.94
N GLY A 109 -0.26 1.98 -8.70
CA GLY A 109 -0.36 0.93 -7.68
C GLY A 109 0.70 -0.18 -7.82
N PHE A 110 0.43 -1.36 -7.25
CA PHE A 110 1.35 -2.50 -7.24
C PHE A 110 0.79 -3.66 -8.05
N GLY A 111 1.67 -4.42 -8.72
CA GLY A 111 1.26 -5.55 -9.53
C GLY A 111 0.92 -6.77 -8.66
N SER A 112 0.02 -7.63 -9.14
CA SER A 112 -0.37 -8.84 -8.40
C SER A 112 0.76 -9.84 -8.16
N GLU A 113 1.85 -9.71 -8.92
CA GLU A 113 3.07 -10.51 -8.81
C GLU A 113 4.08 -9.94 -7.80
N ASP A 114 3.84 -8.74 -7.25
CA ASP A 114 4.71 -8.16 -6.24
C ASP A 114 4.68 -8.98 -4.95
N LYS A 115 5.85 -9.10 -4.31
CA LYS A 115 5.95 -9.69 -2.98
C LYS A 115 5.15 -8.83 -2.00
N TYR A 116 4.28 -9.48 -1.22
CA TYR A 116 3.34 -8.84 -0.30
C TYR A 116 2.21 -8.05 -0.97
N TYR A 117 1.87 -8.34 -2.24
CA TYR A 117 0.84 -7.59 -2.96
C TYR A 117 -0.49 -7.46 -2.19
N THR A 118 -0.99 -8.56 -1.60
CA THR A 118 -2.27 -8.53 -0.88
C THR A 118 -2.20 -7.60 0.34
N GLU A 119 -1.12 -7.67 1.09
CA GLU A 119 -0.88 -6.85 2.28
C GLU A 119 -0.65 -5.38 1.92
N ILE A 120 0.05 -5.10 0.81
CA ILE A 120 0.24 -3.74 0.28
C ILE A 120 -1.09 -3.15 -0.17
N ARG A 121 -1.91 -3.90 -0.92
CA ARG A 121 -3.24 -3.46 -1.36
C ARG A 121 -4.13 -3.16 -0.16
N ASP A 122 -4.17 -4.04 0.84
CA ASP A 122 -4.98 -3.85 2.04
C ASP A 122 -4.49 -2.62 2.84
N PHE A 123 -3.17 -2.40 2.92
CA PHE A 123 -2.57 -1.22 3.55
C PHE A 123 -2.95 0.09 2.83
N LEU A 124 -2.86 0.13 1.50
CA LEU A 124 -3.26 1.29 0.69
C LEU A 124 -4.77 1.55 0.76
N THR A 125 -5.58 0.48 0.78
CA THR A 125 -7.03 0.57 0.98
C THR A 125 -7.37 1.19 2.33
N ALA A 126 -6.64 0.82 3.39
CA ALA A 126 -6.81 1.41 4.70
C ALA A 126 -6.36 2.88 4.75
N LEU A 127 -5.27 3.23 4.06
CA LEU A 127 -4.82 4.62 3.93
C LEU A 127 -5.87 5.49 3.23
N ASN A 128 -6.39 5.06 2.08
CA ASN A 128 -7.35 5.81 1.28
C ASN A 128 -8.70 6.02 1.99
N ASN A 129 -9.13 5.07 2.82
CA ASN A 129 -10.43 5.14 3.51
C ASN A 129 -10.38 5.79 4.90
N SER A 130 -9.21 6.27 5.34
CA SER A 130 -9.02 6.78 6.70
C SER A 130 -8.99 8.31 6.74
N GLU A 131 -9.96 8.91 7.42
CA GLU A 131 -9.99 10.36 7.71
C GLU A 131 -8.74 10.82 8.49
N VAL A 132 -8.08 9.92 9.23
CA VAL A 132 -6.86 10.24 10.00
C VAL A 132 -5.66 10.50 9.08
N PHE A 133 -5.67 9.98 7.87
CA PHE A 133 -4.55 10.08 6.93
C PHE A 133 -4.83 10.99 5.72
N GLU A 134 -5.97 11.70 5.71
CA GLU A 134 -6.38 12.55 4.58
C GLU A 134 -5.31 13.59 4.20
N ASP A 135 -4.66 14.21 5.19
CA ASP A 135 -3.60 15.21 4.97
C ASP A 135 -2.19 14.62 4.80
N ARG A 136 -2.06 13.29 4.76
CA ARG A 136 -0.74 12.65 4.71
C ARG A 136 -0.17 12.71 3.29
N PRO A 137 1.10 13.11 3.12
CA PRO A 137 1.79 13.00 1.84
C PRO A 137 1.68 11.61 1.21
N GLY A 138 1.44 11.57 -0.09
CA GLY A 138 1.27 10.37 -0.90
C GLY A 138 -0.14 9.78 -0.90
N VAL A 139 -1.04 10.18 -0.02
CA VAL A 139 -2.41 9.61 0.00
C VAL A 139 -3.22 10.07 -1.21
N SER A 140 -2.97 11.29 -1.71
CA SER A 140 -3.65 11.88 -2.86
C SER A 140 -3.51 11.07 -4.16
N VAL A 141 -2.42 10.31 -4.31
CA VAL A 141 -2.17 9.47 -5.50
C VAL A 141 -2.75 8.06 -5.37
N VAL A 142 -3.31 7.70 -4.22
CA VAL A 142 -3.91 6.38 -3.97
C VAL A 142 -5.37 6.39 -4.40
N THR A 143 -5.69 5.80 -5.55
CA THR A 143 -7.06 5.78 -6.10
C THR A 143 -7.77 4.44 -5.89
N GLU A 144 -9.11 4.42 -5.90
CA GLU A 144 -9.87 3.14 -5.90
C GLU A 144 -9.56 2.32 -7.16
N ASP A 145 -9.43 2.98 -8.32
CA ASP A 145 -9.21 2.31 -9.62
C ASP A 145 -7.91 1.49 -9.64
N MET A 146 -6.79 2.01 -9.13
CA MET A 146 -5.53 1.26 -9.10
C MET A 146 -5.56 0.03 -8.17
N LEU A 147 -6.45 0.03 -7.17
CA LEU A 147 -6.62 -1.09 -6.25
C LEU A 147 -7.47 -2.19 -6.88
N GLU A 148 -8.42 -1.83 -7.75
CA GLU A 148 -9.28 -2.74 -8.49
C GLU A 148 -8.59 -3.31 -9.74
N PHE A 149 -7.76 -2.50 -10.41
CA PHE A 149 -7.10 -2.83 -11.67
C PHE A 149 -5.57 -2.72 -11.55
N PRO A 150 -4.91 -3.71 -10.89
CA PRO A 150 -3.47 -3.65 -10.67
C PRO A 150 -2.67 -3.74 -11.98
N PRO A 151 -1.46 -3.15 -12.04
CA PRO A 151 -0.56 -3.26 -13.18
C PRO A 151 -0.19 -4.71 -13.54
N VAL A 152 0.12 -4.92 -14.82
CA VAL A 152 0.62 -6.20 -15.31
C VAL A 152 2.12 -6.31 -15.02
N GLY A 153 2.49 -7.22 -14.12
CA GLY A 153 3.88 -7.47 -13.71
C GLY A 153 4.30 -6.73 -12.43
N PRO A 154 5.46 -7.09 -11.83
CA PRO A 154 5.89 -6.54 -10.55
C PRO A 154 6.41 -5.10 -10.69
N MET A 155 5.90 -4.21 -9.84
CA MET A 155 6.24 -2.78 -9.85
C MET A 155 7.24 -2.39 -8.77
N MET A 156 7.32 -3.15 -7.67
CA MET A 156 8.21 -2.85 -6.54
C MET A 156 9.69 -2.66 -6.96
N PRO A 157 10.28 -3.48 -7.85
CA PRO A 157 11.67 -3.27 -8.28
C PRO A 157 11.90 -1.92 -8.98
N LEU A 158 10.95 -1.52 -9.85
CA LEU A 158 10.99 -0.23 -10.54
C LEU A 158 10.92 0.91 -9.52
N TYR A 159 9.96 0.84 -8.60
CA TYR A 159 9.80 1.87 -7.57
C TYR A 159 11.02 2.01 -6.67
N LYS A 160 11.66 0.90 -6.29
CA LYS A 160 12.92 0.94 -5.52
C LYS A 160 14.06 1.58 -6.29
N GLN A 161 14.13 1.37 -7.61
CA GLN A 161 15.10 2.04 -8.45
C GLN A 161 14.86 3.56 -8.45
N GLN A 162 13.61 4.00 -8.58
CA GLN A 162 13.24 5.42 -8.56
C GLN A 162 13.54 6.06 -7.20
N LEU A 163 13.23 5.38 -6.08
CA LEU A 163 13.62 5.82 -4.74
C LEU A 163 15.14 5.98 -4.61
N GLY A 164 15.92 5.01 -5.10
CA GLY A 164 17.38 5.11 -5.10
C GLY A 164 17.90 6.30 -5.90
N ARG A 165 17.26 6.61 -7.04
CA ARG A 165 17.56 7.79 -7.86
C ARG A 165 17.21 9.09 -7.14
N LEU A 166 16.07 9.15 -6.45
CA LEU A 166 15.68 10.30 -5.64
C LEU A 166 16.71 10.55 -4.52
N GLU A 167 17.19 9.51 -3.84
CA GLU A 167 18.23 9.66 -2.81
C GLU A 167 19.54 10.21 -3.39
N ALA A 168 19.90 9.82 -4.61
CA ALA A 168 21.05 10.41 -5.30
C ALA A 168 20.84 11.89 -5.63
N LEU A 169 19.63 12.31 -6.01
CA LEU A 169 19.28 13.72 -6.23
C LEU A 169 19.34 14.53 -4.93
N LYS A 170 18.77 14.00 -3.84
CA LYS A 170 18.80 14.63 -2.51
C LYS A 170 20.21 14.91 -1.99
N ALA A 171 21.19 14.10 -2.40
CA ALA A 171 22.59 14.28 -2.02
C ALA A 171 23.30 15.41 -2.80
N ARG A 172 22.68 15.98 -3.86
CA ARG A 172 23.29 17.03 -4.69
C ARG A 172 23.23 18.41 -3.99
N PRO A 173 24.31 19.20 -4.08
CA PRO A 173 24.26 20.61 -3.70
C PRO A 173 23.23 21.36 -4.56
N GLY A 174 22.26 22.04 -3.91
CA GLY A 174 21.25 22.83 -4.59
C GLY A 174 19.89 22.16 -4.80
N TYR A 175 19.71 20.90 -4.35
CA TYR A 175 18.40 20.26 -4.34
C TYR A 175 17.44 20.99 -3.37
N VAL A 176 16.29 21.45 -3.87
CA VAL A 176 15.32 22.27 -3.11
C VAL A 176 14.21 21.41 -2.47
N GLY A 177 14.03 20.15 -2.91
CA GLY A 177 13.21 19.14 -2.24
C GLY A 177 11.70 19.28 -2.30
N SER A 178 11.19 20.47 -2.60
CA SER A 178 9.75 20.73 -2.73
C SER A 178 9.23 20.69 -4.17
N MET A 179 10.13 20.65 -5.16
CA MET A 179 9.82 20.68 -6.58
C MET A 179 10.94 19.99 -7.36
N LEU A 180 10.57 19.17 -8.34
CA LEU A 180 11.48 18.54 -9.28
C LEU A 180 11.48 19.33 -10.58
N THR A 181 12.67 19.55 -11.14
CA THR A 181 12.83 20.10 -12.48
C THR A 181 12.45 19.08 -13.55
N MET A 182 12.22 19.53 -14.80
CA MET A 182 11.98 18.64 -15.93
C MET A 182 13.07 17.56 -16.09
N GLU A 183 14.35 17.95 -15.95
CA GLU A 183 15.48 17.03 -16.04
C GLU A 183 15.50 15.99 -14.91
N GLU A 184 15.11 16.38 -13.70
CA GLU A 184 14.99 15.45 -12.57
C GLU A 184 13.82 14.48 -12.75
N LEU A 185 12.70 14.94 -13.32
CA LEU A 185 11.57 14.07 -13.66
C LEU A 185 11.95 13.06 -14.75
N LYS A 186 12.67 13.48 -15.80
CA LYS A 186 13.21 12.56 -16.81
C LYS A 186 14.16 11.55 -16.19
N TYR A 187 15.09 12.00 -15.36
CA TYR A 187 16.02 11.13 -14.64
C TYR A 187 15.30 10.08 -13.79
N LEU A 188 14.17 10.42 -13.15
CA LEU A 188 13.36 9.49 -12.37
C LEU A 188 12.51 8.53 -13.22
N THR A 189 12.16 8.88 -14.46
CA THR A 189 11.19 8.13 -15.29
C THR A 189 11.82 7.35 -16.45
N GLU A 190 13.04 7.69 -16.89
CA GLU A 190 13.69 7.04 -18.03
C GLU A 190 14.40 5.72 -17.67
N GLY A 191 14.54 4.84 -18.67
CA GLY A 191 15.26 3.57 -18.53
C GLY A 191 16.72 3.78 -18.13
N PHE A 192 17.37 2.77 -17.54
CA PHE A 192 18.75 2.91 -17.04
C PHE A 192 19.78 3.28 -18.12
N GLU A 193 19.53 2.89 -19.37
CA GLU A 193 20.40 3.21 -20.51
C GLU A 193 20.14 4.60 -21.11
N ASP A 194 18.95 5.15 -20.90
CA ASP A 194 18.50 6.42 -21.50
C ASP A 194 18.54 7.60 -20.52
N ALA A 195 18.62 7.33 -19.21
CA ALA A 195 18.60 8.36 -18.19
C ALA A 195 19.78 9.33 -18.39
N PRO A 196 19.54 10.66 -18.45
CA PRO A 196 20.60 11.63 -18.61
C PRO A 196 21.63 11.49 -17.48
N PRO A 197 22.93 11.59 -17.79
CA PRO A 197 23.95 11.50 -16.76
C PRO A 197 23.70 12.57 -15.69
N LEU A 198 23.89 12.19 -14.44
CA LEU A 198 23.88 13.13 -13.32
C LEU A 198 24.95 14.22 -13.60
N GLN A 199 24.49 15.42 -13.97
CA GLN A 199 25.35 16.60 -14.12
C GLN A 199 25.62 17.27 -12.77
#